data_AF-A0A3R5UZU2-F1
#
_entry.id   AF-A0A3R5UZU2-F1
#
_cell.length_a   1.000
_cell.length_b   1.000
_cell.length_c   1.000
_cell.angle_alpha   90.00
_cell.angle_beta   90.00
_cell.angle_gamma   90.00
#
_symmetry.space_group_name_H-M   'P 1'
#
loop_
_entity.id
_entity.type
_entity.pdbx_description
1 polymer ?
#
loop_
_entity_poly.entity_id
_entity_poly.type
_entity_poly.pdbx_seq_one_letter_code
_entity_poly.pdbx_strand_id
1 'polypeptide(L)'
;MLDAVEKSALDARNKILLIKELMCKVSERVKNETPKIYSKDLIEILFRQPYCKIKFLQDEGVGNRQTASSYLKELEVLGILASFKQGRELYYVNTDFLKLLAE
;
A
#
# COMPACT_ATOMS: atom_id res chain seq x y z
N MET A 1 23.38 -12.94 -23.56
CA MET A 1 23.49 -12.60 -22.12
C MET A 1 23.19 -11.12 -21.89
N LEU A 2 23.75 -10.20 -22.69
CA LEU A 2 23.46 -8.77 -22.60
C LEU A 2 21.97 -8.44 -22.86
N ASP A 3 21.34 -9.04 -23.87
CA ASP A 3 19.91 -8.79 -24.16
C ASP A 3 18.97 -9.19 -23.01
N ALA A 4 19.33 -10.23 -22.25
CA ALA A 4 18.54 -10.67 -21.10
C ALA A 4 18.66 -9.67 -19.93
N VAL A 5 19.85 -9.10 -19.74
CA VAL A 5 20.08 -8.03 -18.75
C VAL A 5 19.35 -6.75 -19.17
N GLU A 6 19.43 -6.37 -20.44
CA GLU A 6 18.74 -5.20 -20.98
C GLU A 6 17.22 -5.31 -20.78
N LYS A 7 16.61 -6.43 -21.19
CA LYS A 7 15.18 -6.67 -21.01
C LYS A 7 14.77 -6.64 -19.54
N SER A 8 15.49 -7.35 -18.68
CA SER A 8 15.19 -7.38 -17.24
C SER A 8 15.31 -6.00 -16.59
N ALA A 9 16.30 -5.19 -17.00
CA ALA A 9 16.48 -3.85 -16.50
C ALA A 9 15.36 -2.89 -16.96
N LEU A 10 14.93 -3.00 -18.21
CA LEU A 10 13.79 -2.24 -18.74
C LEU A 10 12.49 -2.61 -18.03
N ASP A 11 12.24 -3.90 -17.82
CA ASP A 11 11.06 -4.40 -17.11
C ASP A 11 11.04 -3.92 -15.66
N ALA A 12 12.16 -4.05 -14.95
CA ALA A 12 12.31 -3.55 -13.58
C ALA A 12 12.07 -2.03 -13.50
N ARG A 13 12.64 -1.26 -14.43
CA ARG A 13 12.44 0.19 -14.52
C ARG A 13 10.97 0.53 -14.71
N ASN A 14 10.29 -0.14 -15.64
CA ASN A 14 8.88 0.10 -15.93
C ASN A 14 8.00 -0.22 -14.71
N LYS A 15 8.27 -1.33 -14.01
CA LYS A 15 7.57 -1.66 -12.76
C LYS A 15 7.77 -0.58 -11.69
N ILE A 16 8.98 -0.08 -11.50
CA ILE A 16 9.26 1.01 -10.54
C ILE A 16 8.47 2.28 -10.88
N LEU A 17 8.36 2.63 -12.17
CA LEU A 17 7.59 3.79 -12.62
C LEU A 17 6.09 3.61 -12.34
N LEU A 18 5.53 2.45 -12.67
CA LEU A 18 4.12 2.14 -12.40
C LEU A 18 3.79 2.18 -10.91
N ILE A 19 4.66 1.64 -10.07
CA ILE A 19 4.49 1.68 -8.61
C ILE A 19 4.51 3.13 -8.11
N LYS A 20 5.44 3.97 -8.61
CA LYS A 20 5.50 5.39 -8.25
C LYS A 20 4.23 6.14 -8.67
N GLU A 21 3.72 5.88 -9.87
CA GLU A 21 2.46 6.46 -10.34
C GLU A 21 1.27 6.03 -9.46
N LEU A 22 1.20 4.75 -9.11
CA LEU A 22 0.14 4.25 -8.22
C LEU A 22 0.24 4.91 -6.83
N MET A 23 1.44 5.03 -6.28
CA MET A 23 1.66 5.69 -5.00
C MET A 23 1.23 7.16 -5.03
N CYS A 24 1.50 7.88 -6.13
CA CYS A 24 1.06 9.26 -6.30
C CYS A 24 -0.47 9.36 -6.36
N LYS A 25 -1.12 8.52 -7.17
CA LYS A 25 -2.58 8.47 -7.31
C LYS A 25 -3.27 8.16 -5.97
N VAL A 26 -2.77 7.15 -5.24
CA VAL A 26 -3.31 6.79 -3.93
C VAL A 26 -3.08 7.93 -2.93
N SER A 27 -1.90 8.57 -2.92
CA SER A 27 -1.61 9.71 -2.03
C SER A 27 -2.57 10.87 -2.26
N GLU A 28 -2.77 11.28 -3.51
CA GLU A 28 -3.71 12.34 -3.87
C GLU A 28 -5.14 11.99 -3.48
N ARG A 29 -5.54 10.75 -3.73
CA ARG A 29 -6.88 10.27 -3.40
C ARG A 29 -7.15 10.28 -1.90
N VAL A 30 -6.22 9.74 -1.09
CA VAL A 30 -6.32 9.77 0.38
C VAL A 30 -6.29 11.21 0.91
N LYS A 31 -5.46 12.07 0.32
CA LYS A 31 -5.38 13.49 0.70
C LYS A 31 -6.68 14.25 0.41
N ASN A 32 -7.35 13.94 -0.70
CA ASN A 32 -8.58 14.61 -1.10
C ASN A 32 -9.82 14.07 -0.37
N GLU A 33 -9.94 12.75 -0.25
CA GLU A 33 -11.12 12.09 0.32
C GLU A 33 -11.06 12.01 1.86
N THR A 34 -9.87 11.80 2.43
CA THR A 34 -9.66 11.64 3.88
C THR A 34 -8.43 12.42 4.39
N PRO A 35 -8.43 13.76 4.30
CA PRO A 35 -7.28 14.58 4.71
C PRO A 35 -6.89 14.43 6.18
N LYS A 36 -7.82 13.99 7.05
CA LYS A 36 -7.60 13.82 8.49
C LYS A 36 -6.66 12.66 8.84
N ILE A 37 -6.64 11.60 8.02
CA ILE A 37 -5.81 10.41 8.26
C ILE A 37 -4.55 10.42 7.41
N TYR A 38 -4.48 11.30 6.41
CA TYR A 38 -3.36 11.37 5.49
C TYR A 38 -2.06 11.66 6.26
N SER A 39 -1.12 10.74 6.15
CA SER A 39 0.28 10.92 6.54
C SER A 39 1.16 10.30 5.45
N LYS A 40 2.31 10.93 5.19
CA LYS A 40 3.29 10.37 4.26
C LYS A 40 3.76 8.98 4.71
N ASP A 41 3.97 8.82 6.02
CA ASP A 41 4.41 7.56 6.62
C ASP A 41 3.39 6.44 6.42
N LEU A 42 2.08 6.78 6.52
CA LEU A 42 1.01 5.82 6.28
C LEU A 42 1.06 5.29 4.84
N ILE A 43 1.19 6.19 3.86
CA ILE A 43 1.30 5.78 2.45
C ILE A 43 2.56 4.95 2.23
N GLU A 44 3.71 5.38 2.76
CA GLU A 44 4.97 4.63 2.63
C GLU A 44 4.86 3.20 3.15
N ILE A 45 4.20 2.99 4.30
CA ILE A 45 3.96 1.64 4.86
C ILE A 45 3.08 0.80 3.92
N LEU A 46 2.02 1.37 3.35
CA LEU A 46 1.11 0.67 2.43
C LEU A 46 1.79 0.20 1.14
N PHE A 47 2.87 0.88 0.73
CA PHE A 47 3.66 0.51 -0.46
C PHE A 47 4.96 -0.23 -0.11
N ARG A 48 5.30 -0.37 1.18
CA ARG A 48 6.42 -1.19 1.65
C ARG A 48 6.10 -2.68 1.57
N GLN A 49 4.86 -3.05 1.88
CA GLN A 49 4.36 -4.41 1.75
C GLN A 49 2.97 -4.39 1.11
N PRO A 50 2.65 -5.34 0.21
CA PRO A 50 1.35 -5.40 -0.46
C PRO A 50 0.19 -5.77 0.48
N TYR A 51 0.51 -6.20 1.69
CA TYR A 51 -0.45 -6.43 2.77
C TYR A 51 0.01 -5.71 4.04
N CYS A 52 -0.96 -5.29 4.84
CA CYS A 52 -0.73 -4.65 6.12
C CYS A 52 -1.65 -5.24 7.21
N LYS A 53 -1.23 -5.07 8.46
CA LYS A 53 -2.03 -5.34 9.65
C LYS A 53 -1.96 -4.16 10.59
N ILE A 54 -2.91 -4.09 11.51
CA ILE A 54 -2.94 -3.06 12.56
C ILE A 54 -1.62 -3.01 13.34
N LYS A 55 -1.00 -4.16 13.63
CA LYS A 55 0.29 -4.25 14.32
C LYS A 55 1.42 -3.52 13.55
N PHE A 56 1.48 -3.63 12.23
CA PHE A 56 2.55 -2.99 11.45
C PHE A 56 2.51 -1.46 11.55
N LEU A 57 1.31 -0.88 11.48
CA LEU A 57 1.16 0.56 11.67
C LEU A 57 1.55 0.97 13.09
N GLN A 58 1.21 0.15 14.09
CA GLN A 58 1.60 0.39 15.48
C GLN A 58 3.12 0.30 15.69
N ASP A 59 3.77 -0.71 15.10
CA ASP A 59 5.21 -0.96 15.22
C ASP A 59 6.04 0.15 14.53
N GLU A 60 5.53 0.70 13.43
CA GLU A 60 6.13 1.84 12.71
C GLU A 60 5.72 3.20 13.31
N GLY A 61 5.00 3.22 14.43
CA GLY A 61 4.62 4.46 15.14
C GLY A 61 3.50 5.26 14.49
N VAL A 62 2.80 4.72 13.50
CA VAL A 62 1.64 5.34 12.85
C VAL A 62 0.38 5.11 13.69
N GLY A 63 0.32 5.89 14.78
CA GLY A 63 -0.81 5.92 15.70
C GLY A 63 -0.87 4.73 16.65
N ASN A 64 -1.79 4.80 17.61
CA ASN A 64 -2.05 3.68 18.51
C ASN A 64 -2.90 2.61 17.81
N ARG A 65 -3.09 1.44 18.44
CA ARG A 65 -3.88 0.34 17.87
C ARG A 65 -5.28 0.75 17.39
N GLN A 66 -5.97 1.64 18.13
CA GLN A 66 -7.30 2.11 17.75
C GLN A 66 -7.23 3.02 16.53
N THR A 67 -6.30 3.96 16.52
CA THR A 67 -6.05 4.88 15.40
C THR A 67 -5.68 4.12 14.13
N ALA A 68 -4.72 3.19 14.22
CA ALA A 68 -4.32 2.34 13.11
C ALA A 68 -5.49 1.49 12.57
N SER A 69 -6.35 0.98 13.46
CA SER A 69 -7.56 0.26 13.04
C SER A 69 -8.55 1.18 12.32
N SER A 70 -8.72 2.43 12.76
CA SER A 70 -9.62 3.38 12.09
C SER A 70 -9.08 3.78 10.72
N TYR A 71 -7.78 4.04 10.61
CA TYR A 71 -7.14 4.40 9.34
C TYR A 71 -7.28 3.30 8.29
N LEU A 72 -6.99 2.04 8.66
CA LEU A 72 -7.11 0.92 7.73
C LEU A 72 -8.55 0.68 7.28
N LYS A 73 -9.53 0.87 8.17
CA LYS A 73 -10.96 0.79 7.82
C LYS A 73 -11.39 1.92 6.90
N GLU A 74 -10.94 3.15 7.13
CA GLU A 74 -11.25 4.27 6.23
C GLU A 74 -10.67 4.01 4.84
N LEU A 75 -9.42 3.55 4.75
CA LEU A 75 -8.80 3.17 3.48
C LEU A 75 -9.50 2.00 2.78
N GLU A 76 -10.08 1.07 3.54
CA GLU A 76 -10.95 0.02 3.01
C GLU A 76 -12.26 0.57 2.46
N VAL A 77 -12.90 1.51 3.16
CA VAL A 77 -14.13 2.18 2.69
C VAL A 77 -13.89 2.97 1.41
N LEU A 78 -12.70 3.58 1.25
CA LEU A 78 -12.27 4.24 0.01
C LEU A 78 -12.02 3.26 -1.14
N GLY A 79 -11.98 1.95 -0.87
CA GLY A 79 -11.69 0.90 -1.85
C GLY A 79 -10.21 0.79 -2.21
N ILE A 80 -9.30 1.41 -1.44
CA ILE A 80 -7.85 1.33 -1.65
C ILE A 80 -7.32 0.00 -1.09
N LEU A 81 -7.89 -0.44 0.03
CA LEU A 81 -7.54 -1.69 0.68
C LEU A 81 -8.73 -2.64 0.68
N ALA A 82 -8.45 -3.94 0.67
CA ALA A 82 -9.44 -4.98 0.90
C ALA A 82 -9.08 -5.74 2.18
N SER A 83 -10.01 -5.88 3.11
CA SER A 83 -9.78 -6.72 4.27
C SER A 83 -9.89 -8.20 3.94
N PHE A 84 -8.98 -8.99 4.49
CA PHE A 84 -8.92 -10.43 4.33
C PHE A 84 -8.65 -11.08 5.68
N LYS A 85 -9.56 -11.93 6.14
CA LYS A 85 -9.43 -12.61 7.43
C LYS A 85 -8.77 -13.96 7.24
N GLN A 86 -7.57 -14.13 7.81
CA GLN A 86 -6.86 -15.41 7.84
C GLN A 86 -6.72 -15.85 9.30
N GLY A 87 -7.48 -16.87 9.69
CA GLY A 87 -7.50 -17.38 11.06
C GLY A 87 -7.99 -16.33 12.07
N ARG A 88 -7.12 -15.96 13.03
CA ARG A 88 -7.42 -14.97 14.08
C ARG A 88 -7.02 -13.54 13.72
N GLU A 89 -6.31 -13.34 12.61
CA GLU A 89 -5.78 -12.03 12.23
C GLU A 89 -6.50 -11.47 11.00
N LEU A 90 -6.67 -10.16 10.98
CA LEU A 90 -7.24 -9.40 9.87
C LEU A 90 -6.12 -8.70 9.12
N TYR A 91 -6.05 -8.98 7.82
CA TYR A 91 -5.10 -8.39 6.90
C TYR A 91 -5.83 -7.36 6.05
N TYR A 92 -5.12 -6.33 5.63
CA TYR A 92 -5.59 -5.34 4.66
C TYR A 92 -4.66 -5.39 3.47
N VAL A 93 -5.17 -5.71 2.29
CA VAL A 93 -4.37 -5.93 1.09
C VAL A 93 -4.60 -4.77 0.13
N ASN A 94 -3.52 -4.18 -0.36
CA ASN A 94 -3.58 -3.21 -1.45
C ASN A 94 -3.66 -4.00 -2.77
N THR A 95 -4.87 -4.19 -3.28
CA THR A 95 -5.12 -5.05 -4.44
C THR A 95 -4.47 -4.53 -5.70
N ASP A 96 -4.42 -3.21 -5.87
CA ASP A 96 -3.85 -2.60 -7.08
C ASP A 96 -2.33 -2.72 -7.07
N PHE A 97 -1.71 -2.52 -5.90
CA PHE A 97 -0.28 -2.71 -5.75
C PHE A 97 0.13 -4.19 -5.88
N LEU A 98 -0.66 -5.10 -5.31
CA LEU A 98 -0.38 -6.54 -5.42
C LEU A 98 -0.49 -7.03 -6.88
N LYS A 99 -1.46 -6.53 -7.65
CA LYS A 99 -1.56 -6.82 -9.09
C LYS A 99 -0.34 -6.34 -9.86
N LEU A 100 0.11 -5.10 -9.62
CA LEU A 100 1.32 -4.55 -10.26
C LEU A 100 2.60 -5.33 -9.95
N LEU A 101 2.66 -6.02 -8.81
CA LEU A 101 3.81 -6.86 -8.45
C LEU A 101 3.74 -8.26 -9.04
N ALA A 102 2.53 -8.75 -9.36
CA ALA A 102 2.30 -10.08 -9.91
C ALA A 102 2.48 -10.13 -11.44
N GLU A 103 2.26 -8.99 -12.12
CA GLU A 103 2.70 -8.74 -13.50
C GLU A 103 4.21 -8.48 -13.54
#